data_AF-A0A9D6YYS8-F1
#
_entry.id   AF-A0A9D6YYS8-F1
#
_cell.length_a   1.000
_cell.length_b   1.000
_cell.length_c   1.000
_cell.angle_alpha   90.00
_cell.angle_beta   90.00
_cell.angle_gamma   90.00
#
_symmetry.space_group_name_H-M   'P 1'
#
loop_
_entity.id
_entity.type
_entity.pdbx_description
1 polymer ?
#
loop_
_entity_poly.entity_id
_entity_poly.type
_entity_poly.pdbx_seq_one_letter_code
_entity_poly.pdbx_strand_id
1 'polypeptide(L)'
;MQKLLVPVLMLLLGSQLPAAIIGAGTPIPASEVLSFGGLEWVYAGPIAPSEFGAGMIEAPSFRAGEGWRFATAAEWAARPAWTDFIKAPYTIVDVPAIAGWSDHTKYRFTSEYWSTFTHVDLNDAAAGRLTNGLDQGCLTCLSETWYVRDPGGRVPEPSTVGLLGLGLAGFSLRLFRRRG
;
A
#
# COMPACT_ATOMS: atom_id res chain seq x y z
N MET A 1 52.04 1.41 -46.68
CA MET A 1 51.24 0.34 -46.03
C MET A 1 51.05 0.78 -44.59
N GLN A 2 49.88 0.92 -43.97
CA GLN A 2 48.56 0.36 -44.18
C GLN A 2 47.57 1.23 -43.39
N LYS A 3 46.43 1.53 -44.00
CA LYS A 3 45.29 2.22 -43.38
C LYS A 3 44.66 1.32 -42.32
N LEU A 4 44.19 1.87 -41.20
CA LEU A 4 42.93 1.44 -40.57
C LEU A 4 42.40 2.54 -39.64
N LEU A 5 41.45 3.33 -40.19
CA LEU A 5 40.32 3.84 -39.43
C LEU A 5 39.46 2.64 -38.99
N VAL A 6 38.90 2.67 -37.78
CA VAL A 6 37.44 2.79 -37.56
C VAL A 6 37.17 2.99 -36.04
N PRO A 7 36.38 4.02 -35.68
CA PRO A 7 35.94 4.32 -34.31
C PRO A 7 34.65 3.54 -33.95
N VAL A 8 34.00 3.94 -32.84
CA VAL A 8 32.63 3.65 -32.38
C VAL A 8 32.64 2.96 -31.01
N LEU A 9 32.74 3.79 -29.97
CA LEU A 9 32.23 3.48 -28.64
C LEU A 9 30.85 4.14 -28.55
N MET A 10 29.80 3.41 -28.93
CA MET A 10 28.41 3.81 -28.75
C MET A 10 27.73 2.89 -27.75
N LEU A 11 26.96 3.52 -26.84
CA LEU A 11 25.97 2.97 -25.91
C LEU A 11 26.56 2.15 -24.75
N LEU A 12 26.20 2.42 -23.49
CA LEU A 12 24.85 2.64 -22.98
C LEU A 12 24.82 3.74 -21.91
N LEU A 13 24.23 4.90 -22.21
CA LEU A 13 23.50 5.63 -21.17
C LEU A 13 22.15 4.91 -21.04
N GLY A 14 22.11 3.89 -20.17
CA GLY A 14 20.83 3.37 -19.71
C GLY A 14 20.14 4.49 -18.94
N SER A 15 19.11 5.09 -19.52
CA SER A 15 18.20 5.95 -18.77
C SER A 15 17.58 5.09 -17.66
N GLN A 16 17.97 5.33 -16.41
CA GLN A 16 17.20 4.86 -15.27
C GLN A 16 15.89 5.65 -15.28
N LEU A 17 14.87 5.12 -15.98
CA LEU A 17 13.53 5.62 -15.79
C LEU A 17 13.15 5.38 -14.31
N PRO A 18 12.55 6.35 -13.63
CA PRO A 18 11.99 6.09 -12.29
C PRO A 18 11.04 4.90 -12.36
N ALA A 19 11.06 4.05 -11.34
CA ALA A 19 10.15 2.91 -11.27
C ALA A 19 8.71 3.42 -11.37
N ALA A 20 7.91 2.82 -12.25
CA ALA A 20 6.51 3.15 -12.37
C ALA A 20 5.72 2.47 -11.25
N ILE A 21 4.70 3.17 -10.73
CA ILE A 21 3.76 2.60 -9.76
C ILE A 21 3.02 1.40 -10.38
N ILE A 22 2.88 0.32 -9.61
CA ILE A 22 2.07 -0.84 -9.97
C ILE A 22 0.59 -0.45 -9.80
N GLY A 23 -0.08 -0.27 -10.93
CA GLY A 23 -1.45 0.22 -10.99
C GLY A 23 -2.45 -0.62 -10.18
N ALA A 24 -3.52 0.03 -9.72
CA ALA A 24 -4.59 -0.58 -8.91
C ALA A 24 -5.34 -1.76 -9.59
N GLY A 25 -5.13 -2.00 -10.88
CA GLY A 25 -5.63 -3.18 -11.58
C GLY A 25 -4.86 -4.47 -11.29
N THR A 26 -3.65 -4.37 -10.71
CA THR A 26 -2.83 -5.51 -10.29
C THR A 26 -2.95 -5.68 -8.78
N PRO A 27 -3.54 -6.76 -8.25
CA PRO A 27 -3.69 -6.95 -6.81
C PRO A 27 -2.36 -7.02 -6.07
N ILE A 28 -2.30 -6.50 -4.84
CA ILE A 28 -1.15 -6.76 -3.95
C ILE A 28 -1.10 -8.26 -3.63
N PRO A 29 0.05 -8.94 -3.83
CA PRO A 29 0.19 -10.36 -3.51
C PRO A 29 -0.03 -10.61 -2.01
N ALA A 30 -0.78 -11.66 -1.69
CA ALA A 30 -1.04 -12.02 -0.29
C ALA A 30 0.25 -12.33 0.51
N SER A 31 1.35 -12.70 -0.15
CA SER A 31 2.66 -12.89 0.49
C SER A 31 3.27 -11.61 1.04
N GLU A 32 2.85 -10.44 0.54
CA GLU A 32 3.32 -9.11 0.97
C GLU A 32 2.40 -8.46 2.00
N VAL A 33 1.29 -9.13 2.35
CA VAL A 33 0.31 -8.66 3.32
C VAL A 33 0.51 -9.37 4.65
N LEU A 34 0.48 -8.61 5.75
CA LEU A 34 0.58 -9.13 7.11
C LEU A 34 -0.82 -9.26 7.72
N SER A 35 -1.23 -10.45 8.12
CA SER A 35 -2.44 -10.64 8.95
C SER A 35 -2.10 -10.49 10.43
N PHE A 36 -2.67 -9.49 11.10
CA PHE A 36 -2.41 -9.21 12.51
C PHE A 36 -3.63 -8.55 13.18
N GLY A 37 -3.98 -9.01 14.38
CA GLY A 37 -5.06 -8.40 15.17
C GLY A 37 -6.45 -8.45 14.51
N GLY A 38 -6.70 -9.42 13.63
CA GLY A 38 -7.95 -9.52 12.86
C GLY A 38 -8.03 -8.58 11.65
N LEU A 39 -6.94 -7.88 11.32
CA LEU A 39 -6.82 -7.02 10.14
C LEU A 39 -5.69 -7.52 9.23
N GLU A 40 -5.67 -6.98 8.02
CA GLU A 40 -4.56 -7.11 7.08
C GLU A 40 -3.83 -5.77 6.98
N TRP A 41 -2.51 -5.80 7.09
CA TRP A 41 -1.62 -4.65 7.13
C TRP A 41 -0.63 -4.69 5.96
N VAL A 42 -0.32 -3.52 5.41
CA VAL A 42 0.77 -3.33 4.46
C VAL A 42 1.69 -2.22 4.90
N TYR A 43 2.97 -2.45 4.66
CA TYR A 43 3.99 -1.42 4.70
C TYR A 43 4.01 -0.75 3.33
N ALA A 44 3.43 0.45 3.25
CA ALA A 44 3.09 1.11 2.00
C ALA A 44 4.20 2.00 1.45
N GLY A 45 5.16 2.46 2.26
CA GLY A 45 6.33 3.16 1.73
C GLY A 45 7.16 3.92 2.75
N PRO A 46 8.30 4.47 2.30
CA PRO A 46 9.35 5.07 3.15
C PRO A 46 9.04 6.50 3.63
N ILE A 47 7.83 7.01 3.34
CA ILE A 47 7.47 8.40 3.60
C ILE A 47 5.97 8.54 3.84
N ALA A 48 5.56 9.68 4.38
CA ALA A 48 4.17 10.09 4.41
C ALA A 48 3.68 10.64 3.04
N PRO A 49 2.36 10.55 2.71
CA PRO A 49 1.75 11.04 1.45
C PRO A 49 2.13 12.43 0.94
N SER A 50 2.53 13.34 1.82
CA SER A 50 2.80 14.74 1.50
C SER A 50 4.17 15.22 1.96
N GLU A 51 5.05 14.32 2.38
CA GLU A 51 6.32 14.63 3.03
C GLU A 51 7.26 15.48 2.15
N PHE A 52 7.41 15.09 0.89
CA PHE A 52 8.27 15.78 -0.08
C PHE A 52 7.49 16.46 -1.21
N GLY A 53 6.22 16.76 -0.96
CA GLY A 53 5.28 17.25 -1.95
C GLY A 53 4.13 16.27 -2.19
N ALA A 54 3.08 16.77 -2.84
CA ALA A 54 1.88 15.98 -3.11
C ALA A 54 2.16 14.83 -4.11
N GLY A 55 1.58 13.66 -3.84
CA GLY A 55 1.57 12.54 -4.80
C GLY A 55 2.84 11.69 -4.79
N MET A 56 3.68 11.79 -3.76
CA MET A 56 4.87 10.94 -3.63
C MET A 56 4.53 9.52 -3.17
N ILE A 57 3.45 9.36 -2.39
CA ILE A 57 2.81 8.08 -2.11
C ILE A 57 1.29 8.26 -2.15
N GLU A 58 0.62 7.34 -2.82
CA GLU A 58 -0.82 7.29 -3.01
C GLU A 58 -1.55 6.97 -1.72
N ALA A 59 -2.67 7.66 -1.48
CA ALA A 59 -3.58 7.32 -0.40
C ALA A 59 -4.27 5.96 -0.67
N PRO A 60 -4.83 5.29 0.36
CA PRO A 60 -5.54 4.02 0.21
C PRO A 60 -6.67 4.04 -0.83
N SER A 61 -7.26 5.23 -1.06
CA SER A 61 -8.29 5.45 -2.09
C SER A 61 -7.85 5.06 -3.50
N PHE A 62 -6.55 5.14 -3.82
CA PHE A 62 -6.00 4.67 -5.09
C PHE A 62 -6.31 3.19 -5.34
N ARG A 63 -6.38 2.39 -4.27
CA ARG A 63 -6.64 0.94 -4.29
C ARG A 63 -7.91 0.59 -3.51
N ALA A 64 -8.91 1.48 -3.52
CA ALA A 64 -10.17 1.30 -2.78
C ALA A 64 -10.91 -0.01 -3.13
N GLY A 65 -10.77 -0.51 -4.36
CA GLY A 65 -11.37 -1.78 -4.81
C GLY A 65 -10.86 -3.01 -4.04
N GLU A 66 -9.72 -2.91 -3.37
CA GLU A 66 -9.17 -3.96 -2.50
C GLU A 66 -9.52 -3.76 -1.02
N GLY A 67 -10.30 -2.74 -0.69
CA GLY A 67 -10.71 -2.43 0.68
C GLY A 67 -9.64 -1.76 1.54
N TRP A 68 -8.52 -1.31 0.96
CA TRP A 68 -7.50 -0.58 1.69
C TRP A 68 -8.03 0.75 2.21
N ARG A 69 -7.71 1.03 3.47
CA ARG A 69 -8.12 2.23 4.19
C ARG A 69 -7.04 2.66 5.17
N PHE A 70 -7.21 3.88 5.65
CA PHE A 70 -6.46 4.36 6.80
C PHE A 70 -6.89 3.59 8.06
N ALA A 71 -5.93 3.25 8.92
CA ALA A 71 -6.24 2.68 10.23
C ALA A 71 -6.91 3.73 11.13
N THR A 72 -7.93 3.33 11.88
CA THR A 72 -8.50 4.16 12.96
C THR A 72 -7.49 4.32 14.10
N ALA A 73 -7.73 5.26 15.01
CA ALA A 73 -6.85 5.45 16.17
C ALA A 73 -6.73 4.19 17.04
N ALA A 74 -7.82 3.45 17.25
CA ALA A 74 -7.82 2.22 18.03
C ALA A 74 -7.04 1.10 17.34
N GLU A 75 -7.25 0.90 16.04
CA GLU A 75 -6.51 -0.09 15.25
C GLU A 75 -5.02 0.26 15.19
N TRP A 76 -4.69 1.54 15.03
CA TRP A 76 -3.29 2.00 15.01
C TRP A 76 -2.59 1.83 16.36
N ALA A 77 -3.30 2.03 17.47
CA ALA A 77 -2.78 1.74 18.80
C ALA A 77 -2.50 0.24 18.99
N ALA A 78 -3.24 -0.63 18.28
CA ALA A 78 -3.11 -2.08 18.29
C ALA A 78 -2.33 -2.64 17.06
N ARG A 79 -1.59 -1.79 16.34
CA ARG A 79 -0.84 -2.17 15.14
C ARG A 79 0.25 -3.21 15.43
N PRO A 80 0.68 -4.00 14.42
CA PRO A 80 1.85 -4.87 14.54
C PRO A 80 3.14 -4.09 14.85
N ALA A 81 4.17 -4.78 15.32
CA ALA A 81 5.54 -4.28 15.30
C ALA A 81 6.13 -4.38 13.89
N TRP A 82 7.11 -3.55 13.56
CA TRP A 82 7.79 -3.63 12.25
C TRP A 82 8.43 -5.02 12.04
N THR A 83 8.91 -5.65 13.11
CA THR A 83 9.48 -7.00 13.07
C THR A 83 8.48 -8.07 12.66
N ASP A 84 7.17 -7.84 12.79
CA ASP A 84 6.14 -8.79 12.38
C ASP A 84 6.04 -8.92 10.84
N PHE A 85 6.56 -7.92 10.10
CA PHE A 85 6.63 -7.97 8.64
C PHE A 85 7.77 -8.87 8.14
N ILE A 86 8.70 -9.32 9.01
CA ILE A 86 9.75 -10.27 8.64
C ILE A 86 9.12 -11.61 8.23
N LYS A 87 9.54 -12.15 7.08
CA LYS A 87 9.04 -13.42 6.55
C LYS A 87 9.75 -14.57 7.22
N ALA A 88 9.02 -15.64 7.54
CA ALA A 88 9.65 -16.88 7.97
C ALA A 88 10.49 -17.46 6.81
N PRO A 89 11.67 -18.04 7.08
CA PRO A 89 12.26 -18.32 8.40
C PRO A 89 13.18 -17.22 8.95
N TYR A 90 13.20 -16.03 8.33
CA TYR A 90 14.13 -14.96 8.68
C TYR A 90 13.81 -14.33 10.03
N THR A 91 14.82 -13.67 10.58
CA THR A 91 14.76 -12.98 11.87
C THR A 91 15.33 -11.56 11.76
N ILE A 92 15.32 -10.81 12.85
CA ILE A 92 15.91 -9.47 12.92
C ILE A 92 17.43 -9.46 12.64
N VAL A 93 18.11 -10.60 12.79
CA VAL A 93 19.52 -10.74 12.42
C VAL A 93 19.69 -10.70 10.90
N ASP A 94 18.74 -11.27 10.17
CA ASP A 94 18.74 -11.32 8.71
C ASP A 94 18.18 -10.04 8.07
N VAL A 95 17.35 -9.32 8.83
CA VAL A 95 16.67 -8.08 8.44
C VAL A 95 16.99 -6.98 9.47
N PRO A 96 18.20 -6.41 9.42
CA PRO A 96 18.58 -5.30 10.30
C PRO A 96 17.76 -4.05 10.00
N ALA A 97 17.55 -3.21 11.02
CA ALA A 97 16.86 -1.93 10.90
C ALA A 97 17.74 -0.90 10.18
N ILE A 98 17.71 -0.94 8.84
CA ILE A 98 18.46 -0.04 7.94
C ILE A 98 17.50 0.76 7.05
N ALA A 99 17.99 1.88 6.53
CA ALA A 99 17.34 2.61 5.45
C ALA A 99 17.53 1.86 4.11
N GLY A 100 16.59 2.00 3.18
CA GLY A 100 16.69 1.51 1.82
C GLY A 100 16.48 0.01 1.66
N TRP A 101 15.72 -0.64 2.56
CA TRP A 101 15.45 -2.08 2.46
C TRP A 101 14.58 -2.39 1.25
N SER A 102 15.05 -3.27 0.35
CA SER A 102 14.40 -3.61 -0.92
C SER A 102 14.23 -5.12 -1.16
N ASP A 103 14.59 -5.96 -0.20
CA ASP A 103 14.52 -7.42 -0.34
C ASP A 103 13.14 -7.95 0.10
N HIS A 104 12.23 -8.13 -0.87
CA HIS A 104 10.93 -8.75 -0.65
C HIS A 104 11.03 -10.23 -0.23
N THR A 105 12.15 -10.93 -0.45
CA THR A 105 12.23 -12.35 -0.08
C THR A 105 12.22 -12.54 1.43
N LYS A 106 12.68 -11.53 2.19
CA LYS A 106 12.81 -11.58 3.64
C LYS A 106 11.83 -10.70 4.41
N TYR A 107 11.26 -9.69 3.76
CA TYR A 107 10.43 -8.71 4.43
C TYR A 107 9.20 -8.36 3.59
N ARG A 108 8.07 -8.13 4.26
CA ARG A 108 6.81 -7.75 3.62
C ARG A 108 6.74 -6.23 3.49
N PHE A 109 6.71 -5.74 2.26
CA PHE A 109 6.41 -4.35 1.96
C PHE A 109 5.83 -4.24 0.55
N THR A 110 5.24 -3.08 0.25
CA THR A 110 4.44 -2.87 -0.97
C THR A 110 4.65 -1.49 -1.60
N SER A 111 5.80 -0.84 -1.36
CA SER A 111 6.10 0.53 -1.79
C SER A 111 5.76 0.83 -3.25
N GLU A 112 6.02 -0.14 -4.12
CA GLU A 112 5.82 -0.10 -5.56
C GLU A 112 4.34 -0.05 -5.95
N TYR A 113 3.44 -0.46 -5.05
CA TYR A 113 1.99 -0.46 -5.27
C TYR A 113 1.33 0.87 -4.88
N TRP A 114 2.08 1.75 -4.23
CA TRP A 114 1.61 3.04 -3.72
C TRP A 114 2.45 4.21 -4.21
N SER A 115 3.62 3.97 -4.80
CA SER A 115 4.56 5.03 -5.15
C SER A 115 5.54 4.56 -6.22
N THR A 116 6.51 5.43 -6.54
CA THR A 116 7.68 5.09 -7.36
C THR A 116 8.86 4.57 -6.53
N PHE A 117 8.71 4.44 -5.20
CA PHE A 117 9.71 3.84 -4.33
C PHE A 117 9.70 2.33 -4.45
N THR A 118 10.89 1.73 -4.40
CA THR A 118 11.11 0.28 -4.43
C THR A 118 11.73 -0.25 -3.14
N HIS A 119 11.54 0.49 -2.05
CA HIS A 119 12.15 0.21 -0.75
C HIS A 119 11.32 0.80 0.39
N VAL A 120 11.73 0.48 1.62
CA VAL A 120 11.24 1.03 2.88
C VAL A 120 12.42 1.33 3.80
N ASP A 121 12.24 2.24 4.76
CA ASP A 121 13.28 2.64 5.71
C ASP A 121 13.02 2.01 7.09
N LEU A 122 13.57 0.80 7.30
CA LEU A 122 13.32 -0.01 8.50
C LEU A 122 13.89 0.63 9.77
N ASN A 123 14.92 1.46 9.66
CA ASN A 123 15.45 2.25 10.77
C ASN A 123 14.41 3.24 11.31
N ASP A 124 13.57 3.81 10.44
CA ASP A 124 12.54 4.77 10.83
C ASP A 124 11.35 4.04 11.49
N ALA A 125 10.94 2.89 10.94
CA ALA A 125 9.98 2.01 11.60
C ALA A 125 10.47 1.52 12.97
N ALA A 126 11.74 1.14 13.08
CA ALA A 126 12.34 0.73 14.34
C ALA A 126 12.45 1.87 15.37
N ALA A 127 12.61 3.11 14.91
CA ALA A 127 12.56 4.31 15.73
C ALA A 127 11.13 4.78 16.06
N GLY A 128 10.10 4.08 15.57
CA GLY A 128 8.69 4.40 15.81
C GLY A 128 8.17 5.56 14.95
N ARG A 129 8.89 5.97 13.90
CA ARG A 129 8.45 6.97 12.93
C ARG A 129 7.52 6.30 11.93
N LEU A 130 6.27 6.13 12.35
CA LEU A 130 5.22 5.47 11.59
C LEU A 130 4.01 6.40 11.47
N THR A 131 3.34 6.37 10.33
CA THR A 131 2.08 7.08 10.10
C THR A 131 1.05 6.17 9.44
N ASN A 132 -0.22 6.40 9.75
CA ASN A 132 -1.31 5.79 9.00
C ASN A 132 -1.63 6.56 7.71
N GLY A 133 -0.95 7.67 7.41
CA GLY A 133 -1.19 8.52 6.23
C GLY A 133 -2.26 9.62 6.38
N LEU A 134 -2.98 9.70 7.52
CA LEU A 134 -3.95 10.76 7.83
C LEU A 134 -3.44 11.83 8.79
N ASP A 135 -2.13 11.88 9.03
CA ASP A 135 -1.46 12.71 10.02
C ASP A 135 -1.76 12.30 11.47
N GLN A 136 -0.96 11.36 11.99
CA GLN A 136 -0.96 11.01 13.41
C GLN A 136 0.09 11.77 14.23
N GLY A 137 0.61 12.90 13.73
CA GLY A 137 1.44 13.79 14.53
C GLY A 137 2.48 14.56 13.75
N CYS A 138 2.94 14.05 12.62
CA CYS A 138 3.84 14.79 11.73
C CYS A 138 3.94 14.13 10.33
N LEU A 139 3.54 14.87 9.29
CA LEU A 139 3.64 14.45 7.89
C LEU A 139 5.02 14.70 7.24
N THR A 140 5.96 15.31 7.96
CA THR A 140 7.29 15.69 7.44
C THR A 140 8.43 15.17 8.35
N CYS A 141 8.18 14.08 9.06
CA CYS A 141 9.08 13.52 10.08
C CYS A 141 9.71 12.19 9.66
N LEU A 142 9.79 11.93 8.36
CA LEU A 142 10.31 10.73 7.71
C LEU A 142 9.60 9.51 8.29
N SER A 143 8.26 9.53 8.18
CA SER A 143 7.43 8.49 8.78
C SER A 143 6.99 7.48 7.74
N GLU A 144 7.26 6.22 8.05
CA GLU A 144 6.87 5.10 7.22
C GLU A 144 5.36 4.96 7.22
N THR A 145 4.77 4.77 6.04
CA THR A 145 3.31 4.73 5.91
C THR A 145 2.79 3.30 5.93
N TRP A 146 1.84 3.00 6.82
CA TRP A 146 1.14 1.70 6.85
C TRP A 146 -0.36 1.87 6.65
N TYR A 147 -0.94 0.96 5.87
CA TYR A 147 -2.38 0.90 5.60
C TYR A 147 -2.98 -0.43 6.05
N VAL A 148 -4.31 -0.42 6.22
CA VAL A 148 -5.05 -1.60 6.68
C VAL A 148 -6.25 -1.91 5.81
N ARG A 149 -6.70 -3.15 5.88
CA ARG A 149 -8.02 -3.56 5.42
C ARG A 149 -8.57 -4.68 6.30
N ASP A 150 -9.87 -4.92 6.17
CA ASP A 150 -10.49 -6.10 6.75
C ASP A 150 -10.08 -7.36 5.96
N PRO A 151 -9.99 -8.54 6.62
CA PRO A 151 -9.54 -9.76 5.97
C PRO A 151 -10.34 -10.09 4.69
N GLY A 152 -9.62 -10.46 3.64
CA GLY A 152 -10.23 -10.79 2.35
C GLY A 152 -10.71 -9.60 1.52
N GLY A 153 -10.36 -8.36 1.90
CA GLY A 153 -10.56 -7.16 1.07
C GLY A 153 -12.00 -6.85 0.71
N ARG A 154 -12.96 -7.39 1.47
CA ARG A 154 -14.39 -7.19 1.23
C ARG A 154 -14.75 -5.77 1.65
N VAL A 155 -14.85 -4.87 0.67
CA VAL A 155 -15.58 -3.62 0.85
C VAL A 155 -17.02 -4.00 1.23
N PRO A 156 -17.57 -3.53 2.36
CA PRO A 156 -18.98 -3.75 2.66
C PRO A 156 -19.79 -3.25 1.47
N GLU A 157 -20.59 -4.14 0.86
CA GLU A 157 -21.43 -3.75 -0.27
C GLU A 157 -22.22 -2.51 0.13
N PRO A 158 -22.11 -1.39 -0.61
CA PRO A 158 -22.81 -0.19 -0.23
C PRO A 158 -24.30 -0.54 -0.12
N SER A 159 -24.96 0.08 0.85
CA SER A 159 -26.38 -0.08 1.19
C SER A 159 -27.36 0.07 0.01
N THR A 160 -26.87 0.35 -1.20
CA THR A 160 -27.51 0.15 -2.51
C THR A 160 -28.25 -1.18 -2.67
N VAL A 161 -27.80 -2.32 -2.14
CA VAL A 161 -28.60 -3.57 -2.18
C VAL A 161 -29.85 -3.42 -1.29
N GLY A 162 -29.71 -2.79 -0.13
CA GLY A 162 -30.84 -2.44 0.74
C GLY A 162 -31.80 -1.43 0.11
N LEU A 163 -31.27 -0.41 -0.58
CA LEU A 163 -32.08 0.60 -1.28
C LEU A 163 -32.75 0.04 -2.54
N LEU A 164 -32.11 -0.86 -3.27
CA LEU A 164 -32.72 -1.60 -4.38
C LEU A 164 -33.85 -2.51 -3.87
N GLY A 165 -33.63 -3.19 -2.73
CA GLY A 165 -34.66 -3.99 -2.05
C GLY A 165 -35.86 -3.15 -1.59
N LEU A 166 -35.62 -1.99 -0.98
CA LEU A 166 -36.68 -1.05 -0.57
C LEU A 166 -37.40 -0.44 -1.78
N GLY A 167 -36.67 -0.13 -2.86
CA GLY A 167 -37.24 0.39 -4.11
C GLY A 167 -38.18 -0.60 -4.80
N LEU A 168 -37.82 -1.89 -4.83
CA LEU A 168 -38.65 -2.96 -5.40
C LEU A 168 -39.89 -3.26 -4.53
N ALA A 169 -39.77 -3.19 -3.20
CA ALA A 169 -40.89 -3.31 -2.29
C ALA A 169 -41.90 -2.15 -2.44
N GLY A 170 -41.39 -0.92 -2.61
CA GLY A 170 -42.22 0.27 -2.85
C GLY A 170 -42.99 0.23 -4.18
N PHE A 171 -42.39 -0.31 -5.25
CA PHE A 171 -43.08 -0.49 -6.53
C PHE A 171 -44.18 -1.55 -6.49
N SER A 172 -43.94 -2.64 -5.75
CA SER A 172 -44.90 -3.74 -5.58
C SER A 172 -46.16 -3.27 -4.83
N LEU A 173 -46.00 -2.50 -3.75
CA LEU A 173 -47.11 -1.93 -2.99
C LEU A 173 -47.98 -0.95 -3.80
N ARG A 174 -47.41 -0.27 -4.80
CA ARG A 174 -48.14 0.67 -5.66
C ARG A 174 -49.00 -0.04 -6.72
N LEU A 175 -48.57 -1.22 -7.18
CA LEU A 175 -49.30 -2.03 -8.16
C LEU A 175 -50.50 -2.75 -7.53
N PHE A 176 -50.39 -3.23 -6.30
CA PHE A 176 -51.52 -3.85 -5.58
C PHE A 176 -52.64 -2.85 -5.24
N ARG A 177 -52.30 -1.57 -5.02
CA ARG A 177 -53.27 -0.52 -4.65
C ARG A 177 -54.10 0.03 -5.82
N ARG A 178 -53.79 -0.36 -7.06
CA ARG A 178 -54.53 0.04 -8.28
C ARG A 178 -55.51 -1.03 -8.79
N ARG A 179 -55.63 -2.17 -8.10
CA ARG A 179 -56.51 -3.29 -8.46
C ARG A 179 -57.67 -3.52 -7.47
N GLY A 180 -57.95 -2.55 -6.60
CA GLY A 180 -59.09 -2.56 -5.67
C GLY A 180 -60.06 -1.44 -5.98
#